data_AF-A0A928RD52-F1
#
_entry.id   AF-A0A928RD52-F1
#
_cell.length_a   1.000
_cell.length_b   1.000
_cell.length_c   1.000
_cell.angle_alpha   90.00
_cell.angle_beta   90.00
_cell.angle_gamma   90.00
#
_symmetry.space_group_name_H-M   'P 1'
#
loop_
_entity.id
_entity.type
_entity.pdbx_description
1 polymer ?
#
loop_
_entity_poly.entity_id
_entity_poly.type
_entity_poly.pdbx_seq_one_letter_code
_entity_poly.pdbx_strand_id
1 'polypeptide(L)'
;MAASRFSFSNLYTPLNESKEFDSALRKGEIPEISFLANTVSPLIKAYQAHNTFEIAKIVRQSSPLLSKKTLSLQPDKQQQKLEQAEAATRSLFALWDSGKNPSCIQVLSNIKASGLYELSERMEEIIDSTYAGDDPKVVALKAALDVPFDEMERYAAYVSEQSRFATHQGVKGLEYPRVMVVLDDSEARGFLFSYEKLFGAKEKTATDLKNEKEGKDTSIQRTARLFYVACTRAMDSLAVVAYSENPTLVRSTALTNGWFAEEEIVLLDDLVFDDN
;
A
#
# COMPACT_ATOMS: atom_id res chain seq x y z
N MET A 1 3.29 -9.37 3.85
CA MET A 1 2.23 -9.83 2.94
C MET A 1 1.85 -8.79 1.89
N ALA A 2 0.93 -7.86 2.15
CA ALA A 2 0.45 -6.91 1.13
C ALA A 2 1.58 -6.11 0.44
N ALA A 3 2.53 -5.59 1.22
CA ALA A 3 3.66 -4.83 0.66
C ALA A 3 4.53 -5.64 -0.32
N SER A 4 4.73 -6.95 -0.06
CA SER A 4 5.48 -7.83 -0.96
C SER A 4 4.69 -8.10 -2.23
N ARG A 5 3.43 -8.51 -2.06
CA ARG A 5 2.52 -8.90 -3.15
C ARG A 5 2.20 -7.76 -4.12
N PHE A 6 2.11 -6.53 -3.62
CA PHE A 6 1.86 -5.34 -4.43
C PHE A 6 3.14 -4.53 -4.70
N SER A 7 4.31 -5.11 -4.47
CA SER A 7 5.61 -4.51 -4.83
C SER A 7 5.79 -3.09 -4.27
N PHE A 8 5.50 -2.90 -2.99
CA PHE A 8 5.77 -1.68 -2.21
C PHE A 8 6.54 -1.93 -0.90
N SER A 9 7.23 -3.06 -0.80
CA SER A 9 8.00 -3.45 0.39
C SER A 9 9.13 -2.48 0.76
N ASN A 10 9.77 -1.85 -0.22
CA ASN A 10 10.92 -0.98 0.05
C ASN A 10 10.45 0.33 0.69
N LEU A 11 9.25 0.80 0.32
CA LEU A 11 8.60 1.92 1.00
C LEU A 11 8.08 1.54 2.39
N TYR A 12 7.39 0.40 2.50
CA TYR A 12 6.69 0.03 3.72
C TYR A 12 7.63 -0.39 4.87
N THR A 13 8.72 -1.12 4.54
CA THR A 13 9.56 -1.77 5.55
C THR A 13 10.26 -0.76 6.49
N PRO A 14 10.95 0.29 5.99
CA PRO A 14 11.61 1.27 6.85
C PRO A 14 10.64 2.00 7.79
N LEU A 15 9.42 2.30 7.30
CA LEU A 15 8.38 2.97 8.10
C LEU A 15 7.78 2.07 9.17
N ASN A 16 7.64 0.77 8.89
CA ASN A 16 7.11 -0.20 9.83
C ASN A 16 8.14 -0.60 10.88
N GLU A 17 9.44 -0.62 10.54
CA GLU A 17 10.52 -0.97 11.47
C GLU A 17 10.83 0.14 12.47
N SER A 18 10.66 1.40 12.08
CA SER A 18 10.85 2.54 12.97
C SER A 18 9.80 2.62 14.09
N LYS A 19 8.62 2.02 13.90
CA LYS A 19 7.44 2.07 14.80
C LYS A 19 6.87 3.47 15.04
N GLU A 20 7.44 4.50 14.41
CA GLU A 20 7.01 5.90 14.55
C GLU A 20 5.70 6.21 13.80
N PHE A 21 5.30 5.34 12.87
CA PHE A 21 4.19 5.56 11.95
C PHE A 21 3.12 4.46 11.99
N ASP A 22 3.09 3.56 12.98
CA ASP A 22 2.28 2.33 12.95
C ASP A 22 0.79 2.54 12.57
N SER A 23 0.13 3.56 13.13
CA SER A 23 -1.26 3.89 12.80
C SER A 23 -1.38 4.63 11.47
N ALA A 24 -0.55 5.65 11.25
CA ALA A 24 -0.57 6.48 10.04
C ALA A 24 -0.21 5.69 8.78
N LEU A 25 0.73 4.74 8.87
CA LEU A 25 1.18 3.86 7.79
C LEU A 25 0.07 2.92 7.31
N ARG A 26 -0.77 2.44 8.24
CA ARG A 26 -1.90 1.55 7.89
C ARG A 26 -3.07 2.31 7.28
N LYS A 27 -3.25 3.57 7.66
CA LYS A 27 -4.33 4.44 7.18
C LYS A 27 -3.95 5.29 5.96
N GLY A 28 -2.67 5.35 5.59
CA GLY A 28 -2.20 6.24 4.54
C GLY A 28 -2.22 7.71 4.93
N GLU A 29 -2.05 8.04 6.22
CA GLU A 29 -2.15 9.40 6.76
C GLU A 29 -0.78 10.10 6.90
N ILE A 30 0.29 9.54 6.33
CA ILE A 30 1.63 10.13 6.36
C ILE A 30 1.67 11.34 5.41
N PRO A 31 1.87 12.59 5.91
CA PRO A 31 1.73 13.80 5.11
C PRO A 31 2.60 13.84 3.85
N GLU A 32 3.84 13.35 3.92
CA GLU A 32 4.79 13.29 2.81
C GLU A 32 4.25 12.44 1.67
N ILE A 33 3.76 11.25 2.01
CA ILE A 33 3.22 10.31 1.04
C ILE A 33 1.88 10.82 0.51
N SER A 34 1.03 11.38 1.39
CA SER A 34 -0.25 11.98 1.00
C SER A 34 -0.07 13.15 0.03
N PHE A 35 0.96 13.98 0.21
CA PHE A 35 1.29 15.04 -0.73
C PHE A 35 1.67 14.49 -2.11
N LEU A 36 2.57 13.50 -2.16
CA LEU A 36 2.97 12.85 -3.40
C LEU A 36 1.78 12.14 -4.09
N ALA A 37 0.96 11.44 -3.33
CA ALA A 37 -0.17 10.66 -3.83
C ALA A 37 -1.36 11.51 -4.27
N ASN A 38 -1.71 12.57 -3.53
CA ASN A 38 -2.94 13.33 -3.77
C ASN A 38 -2.70 14.63 -4.56
N THR A 39 -1.47 15.13 -4.60
CA THR A 39 -1.13 16.36 -5.35
C THR A 39 -0.28 16.03 -6.57
N VAL A 40 0.82 15.30 -6.39
CA VAL A 40 1.80 15.07 -7.47
C VAL A 40 1.32 13.98 -8.45
N SER A 41 0.84 12.83 -7.98
CA SER A 41 0.36 11.75 -8.86
C SER A 41 -0.77 12.21 -9.81
N PRO A 42 -1.82 12.94 -9.37
CA PRO A 42 -2.83 13.48 -10.27
C PRO A 42 -2.27 14.44 -11.33
N LEU A 43 -1.27 15.25 -10.97
CA LEU A 43 -0.60 16.16 -11.90
C LEU A 43 0.16 15.39 -13.00
N ILE A 44 0.87 14.33 -12.62
CA ILE A 44 1.58 13.44 -13.58
C ILE A 44 0.57 12.70 -14.47
N LYS A 45 -0.53 12.19 -13.91
CA LYS A 45 -1.59 11.54 -14.69
C LYS A 45 -2.25 12.49 -15.69
N ALA A 46 -2.50 13.74 -15.29
CA ALA A 46 -3.03 14.77 -16.19
C ALA A 46 -2.05 15.07 -17.35
N TYR A 47 -0.75 15.07 -17.07
CA TYR A 47 0.29 15.22 -18.10
C TYR A 47 0.33 14.05 -19.08
N GLN A 48 0.33 12.81 -18.56
CA GLN A 48 0.29 11.59 -19.39
C GLN A 48 -0.97 11.51 -20.25
N ALA A 49 -2.10 12.04 -19.76
CA ALA A 49 -3.34 12.14 -20.52
C ALA A 49 -3.42 13.34 -21.48
N HIS A 50 -2.34 14.14 -21.60
CA HIS A 50 -2.28 15.38 -22.39
C HIS A 50 -3.40 16.39 -22.04
N ASN A 51 -3.88 16.37 -20.80
CA ASN A 51 -4.97 17.22 -20.33
C ASN A 51 -4.43 18.53 -19.75
N THR A 52 -4.14 19.49 -20.63
CA THR A 52 -3.58 20.80 -20.25
C THR A 52 -4.49 21.59 -19.31
N PHE A 53 -5.81 21.42 -19.40
CA PHE A 53 -6.76 22.09 -18.53
C PHE A 53 -6.69 21.57 -17.09
N GLU A 54 -6.63 20.25 -16.90
CA GLU A 54 -6.53 19.66 -15.56
C GLU A 54 -5.17 19.97 -14.92
N ILE A 55 -4.08 19.98 -15.70
CA ILE A 55 -2.77 20.45 -15.24
C ILE A 55 -2.87 21.88 -14.70
N ALA A 56 -3.41 22.81 -15.50
CA ALA A 56 -3.55 24.21 -15.09
C ALA A 56 -4.41 24.37 -13.83
N LYS A 57 -5.48 23.57 -13.71
CA LYS A 57 -6.36 23.55 -12.54
C LYS A 57 -5.64 23.06 -11.28
N ILE A 58 -4.93 21.93 -11.34
CA ILE A 58 -4.19 21.35 -10.21
C ILE A 58 -3.08 22.31 -9.75
N VAL A 59 -2.28 22.84 -10.69
CA VAL A 59 -1.21 23.80 -10.36
C VAL A 59 -1.81 25.05 -9.72
N ARG A 60 -2.92 25.59 -10.25
CA ARG A 60 -3.55 26.80 -9.69
C ARG A 60 -4.14 26.61 -8.28
N GLN A 61 -4.61 25.41 -7.94
CA GLN A 61 -5.21 25.14 -6.63
C GLN A 61 -4.19 25.07 -5.50
N SER A 62 -3.00 24.56 -5.79
CA SER A 62 -2.03 24.20 -4.74
C SER A 62 -0.68 24.92 -4.87
N SER A 63 -0.37 25.56 -6.00
CA SER A 63 0.91 26.24 -6.19
C SER A 63 0.91 27.67 -5.62
N PRO A 64 1.92 28.04 -4.81
CA PRO A 64 2.08 29.42 -4.32
C PRO A 64 2.34 30.42 -5.45
N LEU A 65 2.86 29.97 -6.60
CA LEU A 65 3.15 30.81 -7.77
C LEU A 65 1.88 31.38 -8.40
N LEU A 66 0.76 30.64 -8.33
CA LEU A 66 -0.53 31.01 -8.94
C LEU A 66 -1.60 31.36 -7.90
N SER A 67 -1.21 31.53 -6.64
CA SER A 67 -2.15 31.89 -5.57
C SER A 67 -2.78 33.26 -5.87
N LYS A 68 -4.08 33.41 -5.56
CA LYS A 68 -4.79 34.70 -5.74
C LYS A 68 -4.08 35.85 -5.01
N LYS A 69 -3.48 35.56 -3.84
CA LYS A 69 -2.75 36.55 -3.05
C LYS A 69 -1.48 37.02 -3.78
N THR A 70 -0.71 36.10 -4.35
CA THR A 70 0.50 36.42 -5.13
C THR A 70 0.16 37.24 -6.38
N LEU A 71 -0.88 36.84 -7.11
CA LEU A 71 -1.29 37.49 -8.36
C LEU A 71 -1.91 38.87 -8.13
N SER A 72 -2.66 39.08 -7.04
CA SER A 72 -3.27 40.38 -6.70
C SER A 72 -2.27 41.39 -6.13
N LEU A 73 -1.18 40.93 -5.50
CA LEU A 73 -0.18 41.82 -4.89
C LEU A 73 0.87 42.32 -5.87
N GLN A 74 1.08 41.65 -7.01
CA GLN A 74 2.09 42.04 -8.02
C GLN A 74 1.54 41.90 -9.46
N PRO A 75 0.65 42.81 -9.90
CA PRO A 75 0.04 42.78 -11.24
C PRO A 75 1.09 42.75 -12.36
N ASP A 76 2.17 43.51 -12.19
CA ASP A 76 3.22 43.68 -13.20
C ASP A 76 4.13 42.44 -13.37
N LYS A 77 4.07 41.48 -12.42
CA LYS A 77 4.86 40.24 -12.43
C LYS A 77 4.03 38.99 -12.70
N GLN A 78 2.75 39.14 -13.01
CA GLN A 78 1.85 38.01 -13.28
C GLN A 78 2.35 37.13 -14.43
N GLN A 79 2.79 37.73 -15.53
CA GLN A 79 3.31 36.99 -16.68
C GLN A 79 4.58 36.19 -16.30
N GLN A 80 5.52 36.81 -15.59
CA GLN A 80 6.74 36.11 -15.12
C GLN A 80 6.42 34.94 -14.17
N LYS A 81 5.40 35.08 -13.33
CA LYS A 81 4.96 34.01 -12.42
C LYS A 81 4.28 32.85 -13.16
N LEU A 82 3.54 33.15 -14.23
CA LEU A 82 2.97 32.13 -15.11
C LEU A 82 4.08 31.37 -15.85
N GLU A 83 5.04 32.07 -16.43
CA GLU A 83 6.20 31.48 -17.10
C GLU A 83 7.03 30.63 -16.12
N GLN A 84 7.22 31.09 -14.88
CA GLN A 84 7.89 30.33 -13.83
C GLN A 84 7.12 29.05 -13.49
N ALA A 85 5.79 29.11 -13.34
CA ALA A 85 4.97 27.94 -13.05
C ALA A 85 4.98 26.93 -14.21
N GLU A 86 4.92 27.40 -15.45
CA GLU A 86 5.02 26.54 -16.64
C GLU A 86 6.38 25.86 -16.73
N ALA A 87 7.47 26.62 -16.54
CA ALA A 87 8.82 26.08 -16.52
C ALA A 87 9.02 25.06 -15.39
N ALA A 88 8.49 25.33 -14.20
CA ALA A 88 8.51 24.44 -13.05
C ALA A 88 7.76 23.13 -13.33
N THR A 89 6.56 23.23 -13.91
CA THR A 89 5.74 22.07 -14.25
C THR A 89 6.41 21.22 -15.33
N ARG A 90 7.00 21.86 -16.35
CA ARG A 90 7.77 21.16 -17.40
C ARG A 90 9.01 20.46 -16.84
N SER A 91 9.72 21.10 -15.90
CA SER A 91 10.88 20.50 -15.22
C SER A 91 10.49 19.25 -14.43
N LEU A 92 9.33 19.28 -13.76
CA LEU A 92 8.80 18.12 -13.05
C LEU A 92 8.47 16.98 -14.01
N PHE A 93 7.78 17.27 -15.12
CA PHE A 93 7.41 16.26 -16.11
C PHE A 93 8.62 15.62 -16.79
N ALA A 94 9.68 16.38 -17.01
CA ALA A 94 10.92 15.89 -17.61
C ALA A 94 11.58 14.75 -16.80
N LEU A 95 11.25 14.59 -15.51
CA LEU A 95 11.72 13.46 -14.70
C LEU A 95 11.18 12.10 -15.21
N TRP A 96 10.04 12.11 -15.89
CA TRP A 96 9.40 10.91 -16.47
C TRP A 96 9.66 10.76 -17.98
N ASP A 97 10.45 11.65 -18.59
CA ASP A 97 10.79 11.54 -20.01
C ASP A 97 11.54 10.24 -20.30
N SER A 98 11.31 9.69 -21.51
CA SER A 98 11.95 8.45 -21.98
C SER A 98 11.63 7.20 -21.13
N GLY A 99 10.48 7.19 -20.45
CA GLY A 99 10.03 6.04 -19.66
C GLY A 99 10.79 5.87 -18.34
N LYS A 100 11.42 6.93 -17.84
CA LYS A 100 12.07 6.92 -16.53
C LYS A 100 11.03 6.87 -15.40
N ASN A 101 11.47 6.34 -14.27
CA ASN A 101 10.70 6.29 -13.04
C ASN A 101 11.56 6.90 -11.91
N PRO A 102 11.42 8.20 -11.63
CA PRO A 102 12.24 8.89 -10.64
C PRO A 102 11.92 8.42 -9.23
N SER A 103 12.84 8.59 -8.29
CA SER A 103 12.55 8.33 -6.88
C SER A 103 11.67 9.44 -6.29
N CYS A 104 10.95 9.14 -5.20
CA CYS A 104 10.13 10.16 -4.53
C CYS A 104 10.98 11.33 -4.02
N ILE A 105 12.21 11.06 -3.57
CA ILE A 105 13.18 12.10 -3.19
C ILE A 105 13.53 13.00 -4.40
N GLN A 106 13.83 12.43 -5.57
CA GLN A 106 14.15 13.22 -6.77
C GLN A 106 12.99 14.15 -7.17
N VAL A 107 11.76 13.66 -7.03
CA VAL A 107 10.53 14.43 -7.28
C VAL A 107 10.42 15.60 -6.28
N LEU A 108 10.58 15.33 -4.99
CA LEU A 108 10.56 16.37 -3.95
C LEU A 108 11.69 17.41 -4.15
N SER A 109 12.89 16.96 -4.51
CA SER A 109 14.03 17.85 -4.81
C SER A 109 13.74 18.77 -5.99
N ASN A 110 13.10 18.27 -7.06
CA ASN A 110 12.71 19.09 -8.21
C ASN A 110 11.62 20.10 -7.83
N ILE A 111 10.64 19.71 -7.01
CA ILE A 111 9.59 20.60 -6.52
C ILE A 111 10.20 21.74 -5.69
N LYS A 112 11.15 21.45 -4.79
CA LYS A 112 11.86 22.47 -4.01
C LYS A 112 12.65 23.42 -4.92
N ALA A 113 13.43 22.88 -5.85
CA ALA A 113 14.29 23.67 -6.74
C ALA A 113 13.48 24.58 -7.68
N SER A 114 12.33 24.11 -8.16
CA SER A 114 11.45 24.87 -9.06
C SER A 114 10.51 25.84 -8.32
N GLY A 115 10.26 25.61 -7.03
CA GLY A 115 9.29 26.36 -6.23
C GLY A 115 7.84 26.10 -6.65
N LEU A 116 7.57 24.95 -7.29
CA LEU A 116 6.22 24.61 -7.78
C LEU A 116 5.22 24.48 -6.63
N TYR A 117 5.65 23.91 -5.51
CA TYR A 117 4.88 23.77 -4.28
C TYR A 117 5.74 24.11 -3.07
N GLU A 118 5.10 24.60 -2.01
CA GLU A 118 5.73 24.74 -0.69
C GLU A 118 5.85 23.35 -0.05
N LEU A 119 7.06 23.02 0.41
CA LEU A 119 7.34 21.80 1.14
C LEU A 119 7.34 22.10 2.64
N SER A 120 6.97 21.11 3.46
CA SER A 120 7.12 21.24 4.92
C SER A 120 8.59 21.15 5.32
N GLU A 121 8.94 21.70 6.48
CA GLU A 121 10.30 21.62 7.05
C GLU A 121 10.84 20.18 7.04
N ARG A 122 10.01 19.20 7.45
CA ARG A 122 10.37 17.78 7.43
C ARG A 122 10.63 17.23 6.03
N MET A 123 9.87 17.66 5.01
CA MET A 123 10.15 17.28 3.62
C MET A 123 11.47 17.85 3.13
N GLU A 124 11.83 19.06 3.57
CA GLU A 124 13.11 19.67 3.25
C GLU A 124 14.27 18.93 3.90
N GLU A 125 14.12 18.46 5.13
CA GLU A 125 15.11 17.63 5.83
C GLU A 125 15.30 16.26 5.15
N ILE A 126 14.21 15.65 4.66
CA ILE A 126 14.25 14.36 3.95
C ILE A 126 15.12 14.44 2.69
N ILE A 127 14.99 15.51 1.91
CA ILE A 127 15.75 15.69 0.67
C ILE A 127 17.16 16.27 0.88
N ASP A 128 17.48 16.74 2.10
CA ASP A 128 18.82 17.23 2.42
C ASP A 128 19.79 16.05 2.58
N SER A 129 20.74 15.93 1.65
CA SER A 129 21.79 14.90 1.70
C SER A 129 22.73 15.05 2.90
N THR A 130 22.80 16.24 3.49
CA THR A 130 23.68 16.58 4.63
C THR A 130 22.99 16.53 5.99
N TYR A 131 21.71 16.13 6.03
CA TYR A 131 20.97 15.99 7.27
C TYR A 131 21.73 15.11 8.27
N ALA A 132 22.24 15.74 9.33
CA ALA A 132 22.98 15.11 10.43
C ALA A 132 22.11 14.94 11.69
N GLY A 133 20.80 15.19 11.58
CA GLY A 133 19.86 15.00 12.67
C GLY A 133 19.60 13.52 12.93
N ASP A 134 19.15 13.23 14.14
CA ASP A 134 18.81 11.87 14.60
C ASP A 134 17.29 11.73 14.81
N ASP A 135 16.46 12.53 14.12
CA ASP A 135 15.01 12.34 14.17
C ASP A 135 14.66 11.00 13.50
N PRO A 136 14.17 9.99 14.26
CA PRO A 136 13.86 8.68 13.71
C PRO A 136 12.82 8.73 12.59
N LYS A 137 11.94 9.75 12.59
CA LYS A 137 10.93 9.95 11.55
C LYS A 137 11.56 10.37 10.23
N VAL A 138 12.49 11.32 10.27
CA VAL A 138 13.20 11.80 9.07
C VAL A 138 14.04 10.68 8.49
N VAL A 139 14.79 9.95 9.33
CA VAL A 139 15.61 8.82 8.89
C VAL A 139 14.75 7.74 8.23
N ALA A 140 13.64 7.35 8.85
CA ALA A 140 12.74 6.35 8.29
C ALA A 140 12.08 6.81 6.98
N LEU A 141 11.62 8.06 6.91
CA LEU A 141 11.00 8.62 5.69
C LEU A 141 12.01 8.75 4.56
N LYS A 142 13.26 9.12 4.85
CA LYS A 142 14.31 9.20 3.85
C LYS A 142 14.62 7.84 3.24
N ALA A 143 14.72 6.80 4.06
CA ALA A 143 14.87 5.43 3.55
C ALA A 143 13.63 4.98 2.74
N ALA A 144 12.42 5.30 3.20
CA ALA A 144 11.18 4.87 2.57
C ALA A 144 10.83 5.60 1.26
N LEU A 145 11.29 6.85 1.09
CA LEU A 145 11.04 7.69 -0.08
C LEU A 145 12.17 7.61 -1.12
N ASP A 146 13.26 6.90 -0.84
CA ASP A 146 14.28 6.56 -1.84
C ASP A 146 13.86 5.35 -2.70
N VAL A 147 12.58 5.30 -3.04
CA VAL A 147 11.97 4.28 -3.89
C VAL A 147 11.41 4.94 -5.16
N PRO A 148 11.26 4.20 -6.26
CA PRO A 148 10.64 4.72 -7.47
C PRO A 148 9.21 5.23 -7.21
N PHE A 149 8.79 6.27 -7.91
CA PHE A 149 7.52 6.95 -7.65
C PHE A 149 6.30 6.03 -7.82
N ASP A 150 6.36 5.09 -8.76
CA ASP A 150 5.30 4.11 -8.97
C ASP A 150 5.12 3.15 -7.77
N GLU A 151 6.17 2.92 -6.97
CA GLU A 151 6.12 2.13 -5.73
C GLU A 151 5.27 2.85 -4.68
N MET A 152 5.45 4.17 -4.58
CA MET A 152 4.60 5.04 -3.76
C MET A 152 3.16 5.04 -4.25
N GLU A 153 2.92 5.06 -5.57
CA GLU A 153 1.55 4.97 -6.12
C GLU A 153 0.89 3.62 -5.78
N ARG A 154 1.62 2.50 -5.82
CA ARG A 154 1.10 1.18 -5.41
C ARG A 154 0.74 1.15 -3.92
N TYR A 155 1.58 1.71 -3.07
CA TYR A 155 1.27 1.87 -1.64
C TYR A 155 0.02 2.75 -1.43
N ALA A 156 -0.05 3.91 -2.10
CA ALA A 156 -1.16 4.84 -1.99
C ALA A 156 -2.49 4.20 -2.45
N ALA A 157 -2.47 3.44 -3.55
CA ALA A 157 -3.62 2.68 -4.02
C ALA A 157 -4.06 1.64 -2.98
N TYR A 158 -3.12 0.95 -2.33
CA TYR A 158 -3.41 -0.03 -1.30
C TYR A 158 -4.12 0.57 -0.08
N VAL A 159 -3.65 1.73 0.42
CA VAL A 159 -4.21 2.34 1.65
C VAL A 159 -5.48 3.18 1.42
N SER A 160 -5.71 3.70 0.21
CA SER A 160 -6.81 4.63 -0.09
C SER A 160 -8.21 4.00 -0.21
N GLU A 161 -8.39 2.75 0.23
CA GLU A 161 -9.62 1.94 0.05
C GLU A 161 -10.08 1.76 -1.41
N GLN A 162 -9.35 2.31 -2.39
CA GLN A 162 -9.59 2.14 -3.84
C GLN A 162 -8.97 0.85 -4.39
N SER A 163 -8.05 0.20 -3.65
CA SER A 163 -7.61 -1.15 -4.02
C SER A 163 -8.67 -2.18 -3.61
N ARG A 164 -8.85 -3.21 -4.45
CA ARG A 164 -9.78 -4.34 -4.23
C ARG A 164 -9.33 -5.26 -3.07
N PHE A 165 -8.44 -4.81 -2.19
CA PHE A 165 -7.75 -5.60 -1.18
C PHE A 165 -7.82 -4.91 0.19
N ALA A 166 -8.72 -5.39 1.05
CA ALA A 166 -8.75 -5.00 2.44
C ALA A 166 -7.94 -6.00 3.28
N THR A 167 -7.07 -5.51 4.17
CA THR A 167 -6.53 -6.39 5.23
C THR A 167 -7.60 -6.62 6.29
N HIS A 168 -7.56 -7.80 6.91
CA HIS A 168 -8.58 -8.35 7.80
C HIS A 168 -9.09 -7.44 8.96
N GLN A 169 -8.46 -6.31 9.25
CA GLN A 169 -8.90 -5.35 10.27
C GLN A 169 -9.81 -4.22 9.73
N GLY A 170 -9.97 -4.09 8.41
CA GLY A 170 -10.78 -3.04 7.77
C GLY A 170 -12.13 -3.50 7.20
N VAL A 171 -12.47 -4.79 7.31
CA VAL A 171 -13.60 -5.40 6.57
C VAL A 171 -14.89 -5.56 7.40
N LYS A 172 -14.94 -4.99 8.60
CA LYS A 172 -16.07 -5.19 9.52
C LYS A 172 -17.32 -4.43 9.02
N GLY A 173 -18.23 -5.14 8.36
CA GLY A 173 -19.52 -4.62 7.89
C GLY A 173 -19.62 -4.36 6.39
N LEU A 174 -18.56 -4.63 5.61
CA LEU A 174 -18.58 -4.56 4.15
C LEU A 174 -18.86 -5.95 3.56
N GLU A 175 -19.45 -6.00 2.37
CA GLU A 175 -19.68 -7.22 1.57
C GLU A 175 -19.26 -6.95 0.13
N TYR A 176 -18.82 -7.98 -0.59
CA TYR A 176 -18.30 -7.87 -1.95
C TYR A 176 -18.90 -8.95 -2.85
N PRO A 177 -19.20 -8.66 -4.14
CA PRO A 177 -19.76 -9.65 -5.07
C PRO A 177 -18.91 -10.92 -5.15
N ARG A 178 -17.58 -10.77 -5.24
CA ARG A 178 -16.62 -11.87 -5.37
C ARG A 178 -15.46 -11.66 -4.42
N VAL A 179 -15.14 -12.67 -3.62
CA VAL A 179 -14.05 -12.64 -2.64
C VAL A 179 -13.09 -13.79 -2.91
N MET A 180 -11.80 -13.48 -2.87
CA MET A 180 -10.73 -14.49 -2.84
C MET A 180 -9.99 -14.38 -1.51
N VAL A 181 -9.96 -15.47 -0.74
CA VAL A 181 -9.24 -15.55 0.52
C VAL A 181 -7.93 -16.30 0.28
N VAL A 182 -6.81 -15.63 0.52
CA VAL A 182 -5.47 -16.24 0.38
C VAL A 182 -4.95 -16.60 1.76
N LEU A 183 -4.78 -17.90 2.01
CA LEU A 183 -4.25 -18.46 3.25
C LEU A 183 -2.75 -18.71 3.05
N ASP A 184 -1.92 -17.96 3.74
CA ASP A 184 -0.47 -18.04 3.62
C ASP A 184 0.17 -17.71 4.97
N ASP A 185 0.45 -18.76 5.74
CA ASP A 185 1.08 -18.66 7.05
C ASP A 185 2.57 -18.26 6.95
N SER A 186 3.23 -18.45 5.80
CA SER A 186 4.67 -18.17 5.62
C SER A 186 4.99 -16.67 5.62
N GLU A 187 4.09 -15.86 5.06
CA GLU A 187 4.24 -14.40 5.03
C GLU A 187 3.62 -13.69 6.25
N ALA A 188 3.03 -14.43 7.19
CA ALA A 188 2.44 -13.91 8.40
C ALA A 188 3.52 -13.66 9.48
N ARG A 189 3.81 -12.39 9.79
CA ARG A 189 4.82 -12.00 10.80
C ARG A 189 4.36 -12.17 12.27
N GLY A 190 3.34 -12.99 12.56
CA GLY A 190 2.77 -13.09 13.90
C GLY A 190 2.19 -14.47 14.24
N PHE A 191 2.22 -14.82 15.53
CA PHE A 191 1.82 -16.15 16.04
C PHE A 191 0.36 -16.25 16.50
N LEU A 192 -0.42 -15.18 16.30
CA LEU A 192 -1.79 -15.10 16.82
C LEU A 192 -2.79 -15.95 16.04
N PHE A 193 -2.52 -16.15 14.75
CA PHE A 193 -3.34 -16.89 13.80
C PHE A 193 -2.48 -17.94 13.09
N SER A 194 -3.08 -19.05 12.68
CA SER A 194 -2.43 -20.06 11.83
C SER A 194 -3.50 -20.86 11.09
N TYR A 195 -3.53 -20.69 9.77
CA TYR A 195 -4.41 -21.46 8.90
C TYR A 195 -3.93 -22.90 8.77
N GLU A 196 -2.62 -23.16 8.81
CA GLU A 196 -2.12 -24.53 8.77
C GLU A 196 -2.56 -25.35 9.99
N LYS A 197 -2.64 -24.75 11.18
CA LYS A 197 -3.24 -25.41 12.35
C LYS A 197 -4.75 -25.57 12.23
N LEU A 198 -5.45 -24.60 11.64
CA LEU A 198 -6.90 -24.67 11.42
C LEU A 198 -7.26 -25.81 10.46
N PHE A 199 -6.50 -25.96 9.39
CA PHE A 199 -6.68 -27.00 8.36
C PHE A 199 -5.90 -28.29 8.66
N GLY A 200 -5.33 -28.44 9.86
CA GLY A 200 -4.68 -29.67 10.31
C GLY A 200 -3.35 -30.02 9.64
N ALA A 201 -2.81 -29.13 8.79
CA ALA A 201 -1.48 -29.28 8.20
C ALA A 201 -0.35 -29.14 9.23
N LYS A 202 -0.60 -28.43 10.34
CA LYS A 202 0.31 -28.34 11.49
C LYS A 202 -0.37 -28.78 12.78
N GLU A 203 0.36 -29.51 13.62
CA GLU A 203 -0.15 -29.97 14.91
C GLU A 203 -0.35 -28.83 15.91
N LYS A 204 -1.24 -29.07 16.89
CA LYS A 204 -1.44 -28.18 18.04
C LYS A 204 -0.17 -28.13 18.88
N THR A 205 0.22 -26.92 19.30
CA THR A 205 1.36 -26.77 20.23
C THR A 205 0.93 -27.13 21.67
N ALA A 206 1.90 -27.39 22.55
CA ALA A 206 1.63 -27.60 23.97
C ALA A 206 0.83 -26.44 24.61
N THR A 207 1.09 -25.21 24.17
CA THR A 207 0.35 -24.02 24.60
C THR A 207 -1.10 -24.03 24.11
N ASP A 208 -1.34 -24.45 22.86
CA ASP A 208 -2.71 -24.57 22.32
C ASP A 208 -3.50 -25.62 23.12
N LEU A 209 -2.91 -26.78 23.40
CA LEU A 209 -3.52 -27.85 24.19
C LEU A 209 -3.82 -27.42 25.64
N LYS A 210 -2.91 -26.65 26.25
CA LYS A 210 -3.12 -26.09 27.59
C LYS A 210 -4.29 -25.11 27.60
N ASN A 211 -4.31 -24.17 26.64
CA ASN A 211 -5.37 -23.18 26.53
C ASN A 211 -6.74 -23.84 26.29
N GLU A 212 -6.81 -24.87 25.45
CA GLU A 212 -8.02 -25.65 25.19
C GLU A 212 -8.55 -26.33 26.46
N LYS A 213 -7.68 -26.97 27.25
CA LYS A 213 -8.05 -27.56 28.55
C LYS A 213 -8.53 -26.53 29.56
N GLU A 214 -7.98 -25.32 29.53
CA GLU A 214 -8.36 -24.21 30.40
C GLU A 214 -9.55 -23.39 29.89
N GLY A 215 -10.15 -23.77 28.75
CA GLY A 215 -11.26 -23.03 28.12
C GLY A 215 -10.86 -21.64 27.60
N LYS A 216 -9.57 -21.40 27.39
CA LYS A 216 -9.01 -20.14 26.88
C LYS A 216 -8.97 -20.13 25.36
N ASP A 217 -8.97 -18.92 24.81
CA ASP A 217 -8.95 -18.71 23.36
C ASP A 217 -7.65 -19.20 22.70
N THR A 218 -7.78 -20.08 21.72
CA THR A 218 -6.64 -20.70 21.00
C THR A 218 -6.34 -20.01 19.68
N SER A 219 -5.15 -20.25 19.13
CA SER A 219 -4.79 -19.77 17.78
C SER A 219 -5.76 -20.29 16.72
N ILE A 220 -6.19 -21.55 16.85
CA ILE A 220 -7.17 -22.18 15.95
C ILE A 220 -8.53 -21.49 16.03
N GLN A 221 -9.07 -21.24 17.23
CA GLN A 221 -10.37 -20.58 17.40
C GLN A 221 -10.36 -19.15 16.84
N ARG A 222 -9.29 -18.39 17.10
CA ARG A 222 -9.13 -17.05 16.50
C ARG A 222 -9.07 -17.11 14.98
N THR A 223 -8.34 -18.07 14.43
CA THR A 223 -8.20 -18.24 12.98
C THR A 223 -9.50 -18.69 12.33
N ALA A 224 -10.25 -19.58 12.98
CA ALA A 224 -11.58 -20.00 12.52
C ALA A 224 -12.55 -18.81 12.42
N ARG A 225 -12.59 -17.94 13.46
CA ARG A 225 -13.41 -16.71 13.41
C ARG A 225 -12.96 -15.78 12.28
N LEU A 226 -11.65 -15.63 12.09
CA LEU A 226 -11.09 -14.80 11.03
C LEU A 226 -11.45 -15.32 9.64
N PHE A 227 -11.30 -16.64 9.43
CA PHE A 227 -11.64 -17.33 8.20
C PHE A 227 -13.14 -17.20 7.89
N TYR A 228 -13.99 -17.44 8.89
CA TYR A 228 -15.43 -17.28 8.77
C TYR A 228 -15.82 -15.85 8.36
N VAL A 229 -15.25 -14.83 9.02
CA VAL A 229 -15.51 -13.43 8.66
C VAL A 229 -15.10 -13.14 7.23
N ALA A 230 -13.92 -13.61 6.80
CA ALA A 230 -13.42 -13.41 5.44
C ALA A 230 -14.31 -14.08 4.38
N CYS A 231 -14.68 -15.34 4.60
CA CYS A 231 -15.53 -16.09 3.67
C CYS A 231 -16.94 -15.48 3.56
N THR A 232 -17.52 -15.07 4.69
CA THR A 232 -18.88 -14.45 4.73
C THR A 232 -18.94 -13.03 4.16
N ARG A 233 -17.82 -12.50 3.64
CA ARG A 233 -17.86 -11.24 2.86
C ARG A 233 -18.33 -11.46 1.42
N ALA A 234 -18.30 -12.70 0.92
CA ALA A 234 -18.72 -13.01 -0.45
C ALA A 234 -20.25 -12.99 -0.58
N MET A 235 -20.78 -12.24 -1.54
CA MET A 235 -22.20 -12.25 -1.89
C MET A 235 -22.52 -13.30 -2.96
N ASP A 236 -21.70 -13.38 -4.01
CA ASP A 236 -21.96 -14.24 -5.17
C ASP A 236 -20.96 -15.39 -5.31
N SER A 237 -19.66 -15.14 -5.08
CA SER A 237 -18.64 -16.18 -5.27
C SER A 237 -17.46 -16.04 -4.30
N LEU A 238 -17.00 -17.19 -3.80
CA LEU A 238 -15.85 -17.33 -2.93
C LEU A 238 -14.80 -18.22 -3.60
N ALA A 239 -13.54 -17.78 -3.59
CA ALA A 239 -12.39 -18.63 -3.87
C ALA A 239 -11.47 -18.65 -2.66
N VAL A 240 -10.94 -19.81 -2.28
CA VAL A 240 -9.93 -19.94 -1.21
C VAL A 240 -8.67 -20.54 -1.81
N VAL A 241 -7.56 -19.81 -1.70
CA VAL A 241 -6.24 -20.25 -2.15
C VAL A 241 -5.38 -20.49 -0.94
N ALA A 242 -5.01 -21.75 -0.68
CA ALA A 242 -4.21 -22.12 0.48
C ALA A 242 -2.79 -22.51 0.07
N TYR A 243 -1.81 -21.73 0.49
CA TYR A 243 -0.41 -22.11 0.46
C TYR A 243 -0.12 -22.94 1.72
N SER A 244 0.31 -24.18 1.54
CA SER A 244 0.60 -25.08 2.64
C SER A 244 1.77 -26.00 2.34
N GLU A 245 2.53 -26.34 3.37
CA GLU A 245 3.57 -27.38 3.32
C GLU A 245 2.96 -28.79 3.21
N ASN A 246 1.65 -28.95 3.50
CA ASN A 246 0.94 -30.20 3.35
C ASN A 246 -0.46 -30.02 2.73
N PRO A 247 -0.55 -29.78 1.40
CA PRO A 247 -1.82 -29.56 0.70
C PRO A 247 -2.81 -30.74 0.81
N THR A 248 -2.28 -31.97 0.92
CA THR A 248 -3.09 -33.18 1.08
C THR A 248 -3.85 -33.17 2.41
N LEU A 249 -3.18 -32.79 3.51
CA LEU A 249 -3.86 -32.64 4.80
C LEU A 249 -4.89 -31.52 4.78
N VAL A 250 -4.57 -30.37 4.17
CA VAL A 250 -5.52 -29.27 3.99
C VAL A 250 -6.79 -29.74 3.27
N ARG A 251 -6.65 -30.46 2.14
CA ARG A 251 -7.76 -31.06 1.40
C ARG A 251 -8.57 -32.01 2.28
N SER A 252 -7.90 -32.96 2.94
CA SER A 252 -8.57 -33.97 3.77
C SER A 252 -9.36 -33.36 4.93
N THR A 253 -8.82 -32.34 5.60
CA THR A 253 -9.47 -31.63 6.69
C THR A 253 -10.65 -30.80 6.20
N ALA A 254 -10.49 -30.10 5.06
CA ALA A 254 -11.58 -29.34 4.44
C ALA A 254 -12.79 -30.23 4.09
N LEU A 255 -12.53 -31.41 3.51
CA LEU A 255 -13.56 -32.41 3.19
C LEU A 255 -14.19 -33.02 4.44
N THR A 256 -13.38 -33.43 5.42
CA THR A 256 -13.86 -34.06 6.67
C THR A 256 -14.77 -33.12 7.46
N ASN A 257 -14.47 -31.82 7.44
CA ASN A 257 -15.28 -30.81 8.09
C ASN A 257 -16.47 -30.32 7.24
N GLY A 258 -16.62 -30.80 6.00
CA GLY A 258 -17.67 -30.38 5.08
C GLY A 258 -17.59 -28.90 4.71
N TRP A 259 -16.39 -28.31 4.66
CA TRP A 259 -16.22 -26.91 4.29
C TRP A 259 -16.30 -26.67 2.78
N PHE A 260 -15.95 -27.68 1.98
CA PHE A 260 -15.99 -27.68 0.52
C PHE A 260 -16.36 -29.09 0.04
N ALA A 261 -16.98 -29.19 -1.13
CA ALA A 261 -17.21 -30.46 -1.83
C ALA A 261 -15.92 -30.96 -2.50
N GLU A 262 -15.90 -32.22 -2.93
CA GLU A 262 -14.70 -32.83 -3.54
C GLU A 262 -14.32 -32.14 -4.85
N GLU A 263 -15.32 -31.81 -5.67
CA GLU A 263 -15.22 -31.10 -6.94
C GLU A 263 -14.81 -29.63 -6.80
N GLU A 264 -14.90 -29.06 -5.60
CA GLU A 264 -14.54 -27.66 -5.32
C GLU A 264 -13.07 -27.48 -4.93
N ILE A 265 -12.33 -28.58 -4.72
CA ILE A 265 -10.93 -28.54 -4.29
C ILE A 265 -10.00 -29.03 -5.40
N VAL A 266 -9.13 -28.14 -5.86
CA VAL A 266 -8.07 -28.45 -6.83
C VAL A 266 -6.71 -28.32 -6.16
N LEU A 267 -5.87 -29.35 -6.26
CA LEU A 267 -4.46 -29.28 -5.88
C LEU A 267 -3.65 -28.84 -7.11
N LEU A 268 -2.89 -27.75 -6.97
CA LEU A 268 -2.18 -27.13 -8.10
C LEU A 268 -0.86 -27.83 -8.47
N ASP A 269 -0.40 -28.79 -7.68
CA ASP A 269 0.80 -29.59 -7.99
C ASP A 269 0.58 -30.58 -9.15
N ASP A 270 -0.68 -30.81 -9.54
CA ASP A 270 -1.08 -31.70 -10.64
C ASP A 270 -1.31 -30.97 -11.97
N LEU A 271 -1.11 -29.65 -12.02
CA LEU A 271 -1.19 -28.88 -13.26
C LEU A 271 0.18 -28.77 -13.89
N VAL A 272 0.47 -29.67 -14.84
CA VAL A 272 1.46 -29.40 -15.88
C VAL A 272 0.95 -28.17 -16.63
N PHE A 273 1.59 -27.02 -16.44
CA PHE A 273 1.44 -25.92 -17.37
C PHE A 273 2.05 -26.39 -18.69
N ASP A 274 1.22 -26.85 -19.62
CA ASP A 274 1.64 -26.96 -21.02
C ASP A 274 1.95 -25.54 -21.49
N ASP A 275 3.24 -25.19 -21.49
CA ASP A 275 3.76 -24.01 -22.15
C ASP A 275 3.46 -24.16 -23.65
N ASN A 276 2.39 -23.52 -24.11
CA ASN A 276 2.10 -23.22 -25.52
C ASN A 276 2.12 -21.72 -25.75
#